data_AF-A0AAD8XP42-F1
#
_entry.id   AF-A0AAD8XP42-F1
#
_cell.length_a   1.000
_cell.length_b   1.000
_cell.length_c   1.000
_cell.angle_alpha   90.00
_cell.angle_beta   90.00
_cell.angle_gamma   90.00
#
_symmetry.space_group_name_H-M   'P 1'
#
loop_
_entity.id
_entity.type
_entity.pdbx_description
1 polymer ?
#
loop_
_entity_poly.entity_id
_entity_poly.type
_entity_poly.pdbx_seq_one_letter_code
_entity_poly.pdbx_strand_id
1 'polypeptide(L)'
;MKAPTTWSILAAAAALHQSAVSALSAAEWRSQTIYQVMTDRFARTDGSTTARCEMSDQTYCGGSWLGIAQQLDYIQGLGATAIWISPFVKNVQGKSRDGESYHGYWAQDIWEVNPRFGTAEDLIFLADAIHARGMYLMADVVTNHMAWLGPGNTVDYSIYRPFSNASAYHTPPCVIDYSNQDSVERCWQGTDAASLPDLRTEDPRVRQVFNAWIKREVRRFGFDGLRLDSAKHVEPSFWPAFEASAGVAAFGEVFHGDPVYVAPYQDVMSGVMNYPVYYWLTQAFQSTTGSIWNLSNGIKTLIATARDLTLYGGFLENHDQPRFLNHTSDRTLLKNALTFSLLMDGIPIIYQGLEQGFNGGETPYNREALWQTGFNTQSELYRWISKFVSLRSTLAALDGGYLFYKSQPIHTDDHTIAMRKGFDDGQVVSVYSNVGTNRTYSVSLAQEDTGFRPCKLILEVVQCRPYVTDATGVLKATSGSGEPLVFVPADKVMGTGICAGGIGKRPPPPPPPRRHKPSPPPPPPSGTSTASAARFSTTRLAVESTDYNLDSIGRFNNITLSPCLTSQL
;
A
#
# COMPACT_ATOMS: atom_id res chain seq x y z
N MET A 1 -47.13 -18.77 45.03
CA MET A 1 -46.78 -17.34 44.83
C MET A 1 -45.48 -17.10 45.58
N LYS A 2 -44.34 -17.27 44.91
CA LYS A 2 -43.45 -16.20 44.40
C LYS A 2 -42.84 -15.31 45.50
N ALA A 3 -41.59 -15.61 45.88
CA ALA A 3 -40.50 -14.63 45.96
C ALA A 3 -39.17 -15.40 46.15
N PRO A 4 -38.20 -15.31 45.22
CA PRO A 4 -36.89 -15.89 45.40
C PRO A 4 -35.91 -14.92 46.06
N THR A 5 -34.99 -15.55 46.76
CA THR A 5 -33.75 -15.10 47.40
C THR A 5 -32.89 -14.13 46.59
N THR A 6 -32.41 -13.13 47.31
CA THR A 6 -31.32 -12.20 46.98
C THR A 6 -30.03 -12.92 46.57
N TRP A 7 -29.56 -12.68 45.36
CA TRP A 7 -28.18 -12.91 44.96
C TRP A 7 -27.56 -11.56 44.60
N SER A 8 -26.61 -11.13 45.41
CA SER A 8 -25.80 -9.94 45.20
C SER A 8 -24.91 -10.15 43.98
N ILE A 9 -25.15 -9.39 42.91
CA ILE A 9 -24.28 -9.30 41.75
C ILE A 9 -23.14 -8.36 42.12
N LEU A 10 -21.92 -8.91 42.19
CA LEU A 10 -20.67 -8.17 42.10
C LEU A 10 -20.63 -7.44 40.76
N ALA A 11 -20.90 -6.14 40.76
CA ALA A 11 -20.58 -5.26 39.65
C ALA A 11 -19.06 -5.06 39.62
N ALA A 12 -18.36 -5.90 38.86
CA ALA A 12 -17.01 -5.59 38.42
C ALA A 12 -17.10 -4.45 37.40
N ALA A 13 -16.89 -3.22 37.86
CA ALA A 13 -16.66 -2.08 36.98
C ALA A 13 -15.32 -2.29 36.27
N ALA A 14 -15.35 -2.91 35.09
CA ALA A 14 -14.25 -2.84 34.14
C ALA A 14 -14.20 -1.39 33.63
N ALA A 15 -13.36 -0.57 34.24
CA ALA A 15 -12.98 0.71 33.68
C ALA A 15 -12.22 0.42 32.37
N LEU A 16 -12.95 0.38 31.25
CA LEU A 16 -12.38 0.54 29.92
C LEU A 16 -11.64 1.89 29.94
N HIS A 17 -10.33 1.85 30.11
CA HIS A 17 -9.47 2.92 29.66
C HIS A 17 -9.62 2.96 28.15
N GLN A 18 -10.62 3.71 27.66
CA GLN A 18 -10.56 4.29 26.34
C GLN A 18 -9.38 5.26 26.40
N SER A 19 -8.18 4.76 26.10
CA SER A 19 -7.11 5.62 25.65
C SER A 19 -7.67 6.35 24.44
N ALA A 20 -8.07 7.61 24.64
CA ALA A 20 -8.37 8.51 23.55
C ALA A 20 -7.13 8.51 22.66
N VAL A 21 -7.23 7.84 21.51
CA VAL A 21 -6.17 7.89 20.52
C VAL A 21 -6.14 9.35 20.08
N SER A 22 -5.07 10.05 20.44
CA SER A 22 -4.82 11.38 19.89
C SER A 22 -4.66 11.21 18.38
N ALA A 23 -5.26 12.10 17.59
CA ALA A 23 -5.04 12.09 16.16
C ALA A 23 -3.53 12.15 15.85
N LEU A 24 -3.12 11.40 14.82
CA LEU A 24 -1.71 11.25 14.49
C LEU A 24 -1.11 12.55 13.97
N SER A 25 0.06 12.88 14.51
CA SER A 25 0.96 13.83 13.85
C SER A 25 1.43 13.29 12.51
N ALA A 26 1.85 14.17 11.60
CA ALA A 26 2.49 13.77 10.35
C ALA A 26 3.64 12.77 10.59
N ALA A 27 4.36 12.93 11.71
CA ALA A 27 5.47 12.06 12.01
C ALA A 27 5.08 10.61 12.33
N GLU A 28 3.95 10.42 13.02
CA GLU A 28 3.44 9.09 13.36
C GLU A 28 2.81 8.39 12.15
N TRP A 29 2.29 9.17 11.19
CA TRP A 29 1.82 8.67 9.90
C TRP A 29 2.89 7.88 9.12
N ARG A 30 4.19 8.19 9.29
CA ARG A 30 5.30 7.43 8.66
C ARG A 30 5.25 5.93 8.96
N SER A 31 4.79 5.54 10.13
CA SER A 31 4.74 4.13 10.52
C SER A 31 3.55 3.38 9.91
N GLN A 32 2.57 4.09 9.36
CA GLN A 32 1.32 3.49 8.93
C GLN A 32 1.43 2.78 7.57
N THR A 33 0.49 1.88 7.32
CA THR A 33 0.18 1.31 6.00
C THR A 33 -1.31 1.53 5.75
N ILE A 34 -1.63 2.26 4.69
CA ILE A 34 -2.99 2.68 4.35
C ILE A 34 -3.61 1.66 3.40
N TYR A 35 -4.83 1.23 3.69
CA TYR A 35 -5.68 0.50 2.76
C TYR A 35 -6.79 1.41 2.25
N GLN A 36 -6.73 1.78 0.97
CA GLN A 36 -7.71 2.64 0.31
C GLN A 36 -8.92 1.83 -0.15
N VAL A 37 -10.10 2.24 0.29
CA VAL A 37 -11.38 1.66 -0.10
C VAL A 37 -12.21 2.65 -0.89
N MET A 38 -12.94 2.14 -1.88
CA MET A 38 -14.05 2.89 -2.46
C MET A 38 -15.32 2.47 -1.73
N THR A 39 -15.95 3.37 -0.98
CA THR A 39 -17.01 3.01 -0.03
C THR A 39 -18.15 2.24 -0.70
N ASP A 40 -18.58 2.67 -1.89
CA ASP A 40 -19.63 1.99 -2.68
C ASP A 40 -19.24 0.60 -3.22
N ARG A 41 -17.94 0.29 -3.28
CA ARG A 41 -17.38 -0.89 -3.95
C ARG A 41 -16.67 -1.86 -3.04
N PHE A 42 -16.47 -1.52 -1.76
CA PHE A 42 -15.73 -2.39 -0.85
C PHE A 42 -16.60 -3.50 -0.26
N ALA A 43 -17.61 -3.12 0.51
CA ALA A 43 -18.45 -4.06 1.25
C ALA A 43 -19.85 -3.47 1.50
N ARG A 44 -20.86 -4.35 1.44
CA ARG A 44 -22.28 -4.00 1.60
C ARG A 44 -22.76 -4.33 3.00
N THR A 45 -23.75 -3.58 3.51
CA THR A 45 -24.36 -3.84 4.84
C THR A 45 -24.97 -5.24 4.96
N ASP A 46 -25.50 -5.77 3.86
CA ASP A 46 -26.11 -7.10 3.81
C ASP A 46 -25.08 -8.25 3.73
N GLY A 47 -23.78 -7.93 3.67
CA GLY A 47 -22.70 -8.91 3.57
C GLY A 47 -22.66 -9.68 2.26
N SER A 48 -23.43 -9.29 1.24
CA SER A 48 -23.49 -10.03 -0.02
C SER A 48 -22.16 -10.01 -0.76
N THR A 49 -21.66 -11.20 -1.10
CA THR A 49 -20.49 -11.41 -1.96
C THR A 49 -20.85 -11.68 -3.42
N THR A 50 -22.14 -11.69 -3.75
CA THR A 50 -22.65 -12.02 -5.10
C THR A 50 -23.50 -10.90 -5.70
N ALA A 51 -23.73 -9.82 -4.96
CA ALA A 51 -24.43 -8.65 -5.46
C ALA A 51 -23.75 -8.15 -6.74
N ARG A 52 -24.57 -7.92 -7.76
CA ARG A 52 -24.10 -7.44 -9.06
C ARG A 52 -23.60 -6.00 -8.95
N CYS A 53 -22.43 -5.75 -9.53
CA CYS A 53 -21.88 -4.41 -9.73
C CYS A 53 -21.16 -4.40 -11.06
N GLU A 54 -21.78 -3.81 -12.09
CA GLU A 54 -21.16 -3.69 -13.41
C GLU A 54 -20.49 -2.33 -13.53
N MET A 55 -19.19 -2.33 -13.80
CA MET A 55 -18.40 -1.11 -13.83
C MET A 55 -18.85 -0.17 -14.94
N SER A 56 -19.31 -0.72 -16.08
CA SER A 56 -19.87 0.04 -17.20
C SER A 56 -21.16 0.78 -16.87
N ASP A 57 -21.91 0.33 -15.86
CA ASP A 57 -23.16 0.99 -15.47
C ASP A 57 -22.88 2.32 -14.79
N GLN A 58 -21.72 2.45 -14.13
CA GLN A 58 -21.28 3.65 -13.42
C GLN A 58 -22.31 4.16 -12.40
N THR A 59 -23.04 3.25 -11.77
CA THR A 59 -24.04 3.56 -10.74
C THR A 59 -23.53 3.18 -9.35
N TYR A 60 -24.28 3.58 -8.32
CA TYR A 60 -24.11 3.03 -6.98
C TYR A 60 -24.35 1.51 -6.99
N CYS A 61 -23.44 0.76 -6.39
CA CYS A 61 -23.52 -0.68 -6.18
C CYS A 61 -23.85 -1.05 -4.73
N GLY A 62 -23.94 -0.07 -3.82
CA GLY A 62 -24.52 -0.19 -2.49
C GLY A 62 -23.55 -0.62 -1.39
N GLY A 63 -22.25 -0.37 -1.58
CA GLY A 63 -21.29 -0.42 -0.48
C GLY A 63 -21.54 0.70 0.54
N SER A 64 -21.09 0.49 1.78
CA SER A 64 -21.48 1.31 2.94
C SER A 64 -20.43 1.33 4.04
N TRP A 65 -20.52 2.29 4.97
CA TRP A 65 -19.64 2.33 6.15
C TRP A 65 -19.84 1.13 7.09
N LEU A 66 -21.08 0.67 7.27
CA LEU A 66 -21.35 -0.56 8.02
C LEU A 66 -20.72 -1.80 7.36
N GLY A 67 -20.79 -1.89 6.02
CA GLY A 67 -20.11 -2.95 5.29
C GLY A 67 -18.59 -2.92 5.49
N ILE A 68 -17.96 -1.74 5.49
CA ILE A 68 -16.53 -1.60 5.81
C ILE A 68 -16.26 -2.10 7.24
N ALA A 69 -17.07 -1.68 8.22
CA ALA A 69 -16.91 -2.08 9.62
C ALA A 69 -16.99 -3.61 9.81
N GLN A 70 -17.82 -4.30 9.03
CA GLN A 70 -17.95 -5.76 9.04
C GLN A 70 -16.71 -6.49 8.47
N GLN A 71 -15.88 -5.82 7.68
CA GLN A 71 -14.72 -6.40 6.99
C GLN A 71 -13.37 -5.90 7.53
N LEU A 72 -13.35 -5.29 8.73
CA LEU A 72 -12.12 -4.81 9.35
C LEU A 72 -11.12 -5.95 9.64
N ASP A 73 -11.58 -7.18 9.90
CA ASP A 73 -10.71 -8.34 10.07
C ASP A 73 -9.92 -8.65 8.78
N TYR A 74 -10.55 -8.48 7.62
CA TYR A 74 -9.89 -8.66 6.33
C TYR A 74 -8.79 -7.62 6.10
N ILE A 75 -9.05 -6.35 6.43
CA ILE A 75 -8.07 -5.27 6.27
C ILE A 75 -6.94 -5.43 7.29
N GLN A 76 -7.27 -5.68 8.56
CA GLN A 76 -6.28 -5.84 9.63
C GLN A 76 -5.43 -7.10 9.44
N GLY A 77 -6.01 -8.20 8.94
CA GLY A 77 -5.27 -9.42 8.59
C GLY A 77 -4.26 -9.24 7.45
N LEU A 78 -4.47 -8.24 6.58
CA LEU A 78 -3.50 -7.83 5.57
C LEU A 78 -2.32 -7.08 6.21
N GLY A 79 -2.46 -6.63 7.46
CA GLY A 79 -1.47 -5.85 8.20
C GLY A 79 -1.62 -4.34 8.04
N ALA A 80 -2.64 -3.85 7.32
CA ALA A 80 -2.89 -2.42 7.20
C ALA A 80 -3.25 -1.83 8.57
N THR A 81 -2.78 -0.62 8.84
CA THR A 81 -2.96 0.08 10.11
C THR A 81 -3.84 1.31 9.97
N ALA A 82 -4.15 1.73 8.74
CA ALA A 82 -5.04 2.83 8.47
C ALA A 82 -5.95 2.53 7.26
N ILE A 83 -7.13 3.16 7.22
CA ILE A 83 -8.09 3.02 6.13
C ILE A 83 -8.39 4.40 5.56
N TRP A 84 -8.23 4.55 4.25
CA TRP A 84 -8.65 5.74 3.51
C TRP A 84 -9.97 5.45 2.79
N ILE A 85 -11.04 6.15 3.19
CA ILE A 85 -12.39 6.03 2.60
C ILE A 85 -12.64 7.11 1.54
N SER A 86 -13.57 6.87 0.61
CA SER A 86 -14.08 7.87 -0.34
C SER A 86 -14.62 9.14 0.36
N PRO A 87 -14.79 10.27 -0.35
CA PRO A 87 -15.38 11.46 0.24
C PRO A 87 -16.76 11.18 0.82
N PHE A 88 -16.99 11.67 2.04
CA PHE A 88 -18.13 11.25 2.86
C PHE A 88 -19.34 12.18 2.77
N VAL A 89 -19.20 13.33 2.11
CA VAL A 89 -20.25 14.37 2.05
C VAL A 89 -21.33 14.04 1.04
N LYS A 90 -22.50 14.64 1.18
CA LYS A 90 -23.63 14.42 0.28
C LYS A 90 -23.33 14.89 -1.13
N ASN A 91 -23.50 13.97 -2.07
CA ASN A 91 -23.32 14.21 -3.50
C ASN A 91 -24.62 14.54 -4.23
N VAL A 92 -24.49 15.13 -5.42
CA VAL A 92 -25.60 15.27 -6.38
C VAL A 92 -26.22 13.91 -6.70
N GLN A 93 -27.54 13.89 -6.83
CA GLN A 93 -28.32 12.69 -7.12
C GLN A 93 -28.75 12.68 -8.59
N GLY A 94 -28.79 11.47 -9.16
CA GLY A 94 -29.12 11.26 -10.56
C GLY A 94 -27.94 10.70 -11.35
N LYS A 95 -28.23 10.25 -12.57
CA LYS A 95 -27.27 9.65 -13.48
C LYS A 95 -27.05 10.57 -14.68
N SER A 96 -25.83 11.05 -14.86
CA SER A 96 -25.42 11.72 -16.10
C SER A 96 -24.90 10.70 -17.12
N ARG A 97 -24.44 11.18 -18.27
CA ARG A 97 -23.70 10.34 -19.23
C ARG A 97 -22.39 9.79 -18.64
N ASP A 98 -21.85 10.46 -17.62
CA ASP A 98 -20.62 10.07 -16.91
C ASP A 98 -20.94 9.26 -15.64
N GLY A 99 -22.17 8.79 -15.49
CA GLY A 99 -22.60 7.94 -14.38
C GLY A 99 -23.24 8.68 -13.21
N GLU A 100 -23.28 8.01 -12.06
CA GLU A 100 -23.72 8.54 -10.77
C GLU A 100 -22.52 8.84 -9.89
N SER A 101 -22.74 9.62 -8.83
CA SER A 101 -21.73 10.09 -7.89
C SER A 101 -21.19 9.05 -6.89
N TYR A 102 -21.18 7.76 -7.24
CA TYR A 102 -20.84 6.64 -6.34
C TYR A 102 -19.44 6.71 -5.73
N HIS A 103 -18.55 7.48 -6.36
CA HIS A 103 -17.17 7.68 -5.95
C HIS A 103 -17.00 8.77 -4.88
N GLY A 104 -17.99 9.63 -4.63
CA GLY A 104 -17.95 10.66 -3.58
C GLY A 104 -17.44 12.04 -4.00
N TYR A 105 -16.78 12.18 -5.15
CA TYR A 105 -16.17 13.46 -5.59
C TYR A 105 -17.14 14.53 -6.14
N TRP A 106 -18.44 14.25 -6.26
CA TRP A 106 -19.42 15.18 -6.84
C TRP A 106 -20.29 15.87 -5.79
N ALA A 107 -19.68 16.65 -4.89
CA ALA A 107 -20.34 17.19 -3.71
C ALA A 107 -21.51 18.13 -4.08
N GLN A 108 -22.57 18.10 -3.26
CA GLN A 108 -23.71 19.01 -3.31
C GLN A 108 -23.87 19.76 -1.98
N ASP A 109 -23.76 19.04 -0.87
CA ASP A 109 -23.91 19.60 0.48
C ASP A 109 -22.80 19.03 1.38
N ILE A 110 -21.88 19.90 1.80
CA ILE A 110 -20.74 19.48 2.63
C ILE A 110 -21.16 19.24 4.09
N TRP A 111 -22.33 19.73 4.52
CA TRP A 111 -22.78 19.62 5.91
C TRP A 111 -23.56 18.34 6.20
N GLU A 112 -23.97 17.62 5.16
CA GLU A 112 -24.61 16.31 5.23
C GLU A 112 -23.67 15.21 4.75
N VAL A 113 -23.82 14.01 5.30
CA VAL A 113 -23.11 12.82 4.83
C VAL A 113 -23.82 12.21 3.61
N ASN A 114 -23.12 11.45 2.77
CA ASN A 114 -23.73 10.79 1.62
C ASN A 114 -24.71 9.69 2.08
N PRO A 115 -26.03 9.87 1.86
CA PRO A 115 -27.04 8.93 2.35
C PRO A 115 -26.98 7.56 1.67
N ARG A 116 -26.23 7.43 0.55
CA ARG A 116 -26.00 6.15 -0.12
C ARG A 116 -24.97 5.27 0.61
N PHE A 117 -24.09 5.88 1.41
CA PHE A 117 -23.06 5.15 2.18
C PHE A 117 -23.52 4.80 3.60
N GLY A 118 -24.52 5.51 4.12
CA GLY A 118 -25.09 5.28 5.45
C GLY A 118 -25.52 6.59 6.12
N THR A 119 -25.76 6.50 7.42
CA THR A 119 -26.03 7.62 8.31
C THR A 119 -24.74 8.20 8.90
N ALA A 120 -24.84 9.36 9.56
CA ALA A 120 -23.69 9.93 10.26
C ALA A 120 -23.25 9.02 11.43
N GLU A 121 -24.22 8.37 12.09
CA GLU A 121 -24.00 7.41 13.15
C GLU A 121 -23.23 6.17 12.66
N ASP A 122 -23.49 5.71 11.43
CA ASP A 122 -22.74 4.60 10.82
C ASP A 122 -21.27 4.96 10.58
N LEU A 123 -20.98 6.21 10.22
CA LEU A 123 -19.60 6.69 10.05
C LEU A 123 -18.88 6.83 11.39
N ILE A 124 -19.55 7.32 12.43
CA ILE A 124 -19.02 7.35 13.80
C ILE A 124 -18.73 5.91 14.26
N PHE A 125 -19.67 4.98 14.04
CA PHE A 125 -19.49 3.57 14.39
C PHE A 125 -18.30 2.95 13.66
N LEU A 126 -18.10 3.25 12.37
CA LEU A 126 -16.92 2.80 11.62
C LEU A 126 -15.63 3.32 12.26
N ALA A 127 -15.57 4.61 12.61
CA ALA A 127 -14.40 5.20 13.27
C ALA A 127 -14.11 4.53 14.62
N ASP A 128 -15.12 4.38 15.47
CA ASP A 128 -14.99 3.70 16.76
C ASP A 128 -14.49 2.25 16.60
N ALA A 129 -15.00 1.52 15.61
CA ALA A 129 -14.59 0.14 15.33
C ALA A 129 -13.15 0.04 14.81
N ILE A 130 -12.69 1.04 14.04
CA ILE A 130 -11.30 1.17 13.59
C ILE A 130 -10.38 1.48 14.77
N HIS A 131 -10.73 2.46 15.60
CA HIS A 131 -9.95 2.86 16.77
C HIS A 131 -9.86 1.77 17.83
N ALA A 132 -10.93 0.99 18.04
CA ALA A 132 -10.94 -0.17 18.93
C ALA A 132 -9.91 -1.25 18.55
N ARG A 133 -9.42 -1.22 17.30
CA ARG A 133 -8.38 -2.13 16.76
C ARG A 133 -6.99 -1.51 16.75
N GLY A 134 -6.83 -0.29 17.25
CA GLY A 134 -5.58 0.47 17.15
C GLY A 134 -5.24 0.88 15.72
N MET A 135 -6.24 0.98 14.84
CA MET A 135 -6.11 1.46 13.47
C MET A 135 -6.59 2.91 13.34
N TYR A 136 -6.35 3.54 12.20
CA TYR A 136 -6.65 4.95 11.95
C TYR A 136 -7.57 5.15 10.75
N LEU A 137 -8.42 6.18 10.79
CA LEU A 137 -9.36 6.53 9.72
C LEU A 137 -8.92 7.81 9.01
N MET A 138 -8.65 7.70 7.71
CA MET A 138 -8.35 8.82 6.82
C MET A 138 -9.57 9.15 5.95
N ALA A 139 -9.97 10.42 5.95
CA ALA A 139 -11.04 10.91 5.09
C ALA A 139 -10.49 11.49 3.78
N ASP A 140 -11.12 11.17 2.66
CA ASP A 140 -10.94 11.92 1.43
C ASP A 140 -11.79 13.20 1.44
N VAL A 141 -11.21 14.31 1.01
CA VAL A 141 -11.84 15.62 1.07
C VAL A 141 -11.61 16.37 -0.23
N VAL A 142 -12.70 16.92 -0.77
CA VAL A 142 -12.71 17.79 -1.95
C VAL A 142 -13.02 19.22 -1.50
N THR A 143 -12.09 20.15 -1.74
CA THR A 143 -12.30 21.59 -1.50
C THR A 143 -12.40 22.39 -2.79
N ASN A 144 -11.95 21.81 -3.92
CA ASN A 144 -11.85 22.49 -5.20
C ASN A 144 -13.22 22.82 -5.82
N HIS A 145 -14.12 21.84 -5.88
CA HIS A 145 -15.32 21.96 -6.69
C HIS A 145 -16.56 21.37 -6.02
N MET A 146 -17.72 21.83 -6.48
CA MET A 146 -19.00 21.11 -6.36
C MET A 146 -19.30 20.39 -7.68
N ALA A 147 -20.46 19.75 -7.82
CA ALA A 147 -20.83 19.10 -9.09
C ALA A 147 -22.21 19.49 -9.61
N TRP A 148 -22.37 19.47 -10.93
CA TRP A 148 -23.63 19.70 -11.63
C TRP A 148 -23.81 18.66 -12.74
N LEU A 149 -24.99 18.02 -12.80
CA LEU A 149 -25.30 17.02 -13.81
C LEU A 149 -25.75 17.68 -15.11
N GLY A 150 -24.81 18.34 -15.78
CA GLY A 150 -25.02 19.00 -17.07
C GLY A 150 -23.93 20.03 -17.39
N PRO A 151 -24.11 20.82 -18.47
CA PRO A 151 -23.13 21.82 -18.89
C PRO A 151 -22.96 22.93 -17.86
N GLY A 152 -21.73 23.46 -17.72
CA GLY A 152 -21.39 24.43 -16.69
C GLY A 152 -22.14 25.77 -16.78
N ASN A 153 -22.64 26.14 -17.95
CA ASN A 153 -23.48 27.34 -18.13
C ASN A 153 -24.95 27.14 -17.71
N THR A 154 -25.34 25.94 -17.27
CA THR A 154 -26.70 25.61 -16.82
C THR A 154 -26.82 25.39 -15.31
N VAL A 155 -25.75 25.64 -14.56
CA VAL A 155 -25.66 25.37 -13.12
C VAL A 155 -26.72 26.14 -12.34
N ASP A 156 -27.54 25.41 -11.59
CA ASP A 156 -28.37 25.98 -10.53
C ASP A 156 -27.59 25.95 -9.21
N TYR A 157 -26.94 27.07 -8.87
CA TYR A 157 -26.18 27.20 -7.64
C TYR A 157 -27.03 27.04 -6.37
N SER A 158 -28.36 27.22 -6.45
CA SER A 158 -29.24 27.19 -5.28
C SER A 158 -29.31 25.82 -4.60
N ILE A 159 -28.86 24.76 -5.28
CA ILE A 159 -28.80 23.41 -4.72
C ILE A 159 -27.63 23.21 -3.75
N TYR A 160 -26.60 24.05 -3.83
CA TYR A 160 -25.38 23.86 -3.06
C TYR A 160 -25.53 24.37 -1.64
N ARG A 161 -24.91 23.66 -0.69
CA ARG A 161 -24.84 24.08 0.71
C ARG A 161 -23.40 23.99 1.20
N PRO A 162 -22.85 25.08 1.76
CA PRO A 162 -23.44 26.41 1.94
C PRO A 162 -23.26 27.35 0.73
N PHE A 163 -22.59 26.92 -0.33
CA PHE A 163 -22.17 27.77 -1.46
C PHE A 163 -23.29 28.05 -2.47
N SER A 164 -24.44 28.55 -2.01
CA SER A 164 -25.65 28.64 -2.83
C SER A 164 -25.69 29.82 -3.83
N ASN A 165 -24.56 30.45 -4.13
CA ASN A 165 -24.47 31.66 -4.94
C ASN A 165 -23.27 31.61 -5.89
N ALA A 166 -23.49 32.00 -7.15
CA ALA A 166 -22.46 32.01 -8.21
C ALA A 166 -21.18 32.78 -7.82
N SER A 167 -21.26 33.80 -6.96
CA SER A 167 -20.09 34.56 -6.49
C SER A 167 -19.05 33.75 -5.70
N ALA A 168 -19.43 32.56 -5.21
CA ALA A 168 -18.51 31.61 -4.58
C ALA A 168 -17.68 30.81 -5.59
N TYR A 169 -17.94 30.95 -6.90
CA TYR A 169 -17.34 30.13 -7.96
C TYR A 169 -16.61 30.99 -8.98
N HIS A 170 -15.59 30.43 -9.62
CA HIS A 170 -14.92 31.05 -10.75
C HIS A 170 -15.88 31.07 -11.93
N THR A 171 -16.32 32.25 -12.39
CA THR A 171 -17.29 32.36 -13.50
C THR A 171 -16.84 33.39 -14.53
N PRO A 172 -17.12 33.18 -15.83
CA PRO A 172 -17.79 32.02 -16.43
C PRO A 172 -16.91 30.75 -16.40
N PRO A 173 -17.49 29.54 -16.57
CA PRO A 173 -16.70 28.31 -16.69
C PRO A 173 -15.70 28.41 -17.86
N CYS A 174 -14.50 27.88 -17.67
CA CYS A 174 -13.45 27.83 -18.68
C CYS A 174 -12.80 26.44 -18.74
N VAL A 175 -12.16 26.14 -19.87
CA VAL A 175 -11.39 24.91 -20.08
C VAL A 175 -10.00 25.08 -19.48
N ILE A 176 -9.52 24.05 -18.77
CA ILE A 176 -8.20 24.06 -18.14
C ILE A 176 -7.09 23.98 -19.21
N ASP A 177 -6.19 24.97 -19.20
CA ASP A 177 -4.89 24.92 -19.86
C ASP A 177 -3.83 24.43 -18.87
N TYR A 178 -3.43 23.16 -18.97
CA TYR A 178 -2.44 22.56 -18.08
C TYR A 178 -1.01 23.11 -18.23
N SER A 179 -0.75 23.99 -19.21
CA SER A 179 0.51 24.73 -19.31
C SER A 179 0.52 26.03 -18.50
N ASN A 180 -0.63 26.42 -17.95
CA ASN A 180 -0.81 27.65 -17.19
C ASN A 180 -1.40 27.36 -15.80
N GLN A 181 -0.58 27.51 -14.75
CA GLN A 181 -1.00 27.23 -13.37
C GLN A 181 -2.22 28.06 -12.94
N ASP A 182 -2.34 29.32 -13.36
CA ASP A 182 -3.53 30.14 -13.07
C ASP A 182 -4.80 29.56 -13.70
N SER A 183 -4.69 28.87 -14.84
CA SER A 183 -5.82 28.18 -15.48
C SER A 183 -6.14 26.88 -14.75
N VAL A 184 -5.13 26.13 -14.33
CA VAL A 184 -5.30 24.91 -13.51
C VAL A 184 -6.05 25.22 -12.21
N GLU A 185 -5.81 26.39 -11.61
CA GLU A 185 -6.40 26.82 -10.33
C GLU A 185 -7.75 27.53 -10.43
N ARG A 186 -8.22 27.90 -11.63
CA ARG A 186 -9.43 28.74 -11.80
C ARG A 186 -10.44 28.23 -12.82
N CYS A 187 -10.03 27.30 -13.68
CA CYS A 187 -10.92 26.71 -14.68
C CYS A 187 -11.53 25.41 -14.18
N TRP A 188 -12.70 25.09 -14.73
CA TRP A 188 -13.54 24.04 -14.18
C TRP A 188 -13.09 22.67 -14.69
N GLN A 189 -13.00 21.72 -13.77
CA GLN A 189 -12.87 20.31 -14.10
C GLN A 189 -14.23 19.75 -14.60
N GLY A 190 -14.22 18.50 -15.05
CA GLY A 190 -15.41 17.77 -15.48
C GLY A 190 -15.71 17.91 -16.97
N THR A 191 -16.94 17.58 -17.35
CA THR A 191 -17.43 17.56 -18.74
C THR A 191 -18.79 18.26 -18.84
N ASP A 192 -19.34 18.37 -20.05
CA ASP A 192 -20.72 18.85 -20.23
C ASP A 192 -21.79 17.86 -19.74
N ALA A 193 -21.42 16.61 -19.44
CA ALA A 193 -22.32 15.65 -18.81
C ALA A 193 -22.33 15.80 -17.28
N ALA A 194 -21.17 16.09 -16.69
CA ALA A 194 -21.02 16.40 -15.28
C ALA A 194 -19.95 17.49 -15.12
N SER A 195 -20.37 18.74 -15.02
CA SER A 195 -19.46 19.87 -14.81
C SER A 195 -19.14 20.01 -13.32
N LEU A 196 -17.95 20.52 -13.02
CA LEU A 196 -17.48 20.69 -11.65
C LEU A 196 -17.30 22.18 -11.34
N PRO A 197 -18.36 22.89 -10.88
CA PRO A 197 -18.26 24.28 -10.47
C PRO A 197 -17.12 24.52 -9.49
N ASP A 198 -16.12 25.25 -9.95
CA ASP A 198 -14.87 25.51 -9.25
C ASP A 198 -15.03 26.63 -8.23
N LEU A 199 -14.76 26.34 -6.96
CA LEU A 199 -14.92 27.28 -5.86
C LEU A 199 -13.76 28.27 -5.83
N ARG A 200 -14.07 29.53 -5.55
CA ARG A 200 -13.09 30.61 -5.35
C ARG A 200 -12.43 30.47 -3.99
N THR A 201 -11.50 29.54 -3.85
CA THR A 201 -10.75 29.24 -2.63
C THR A 201 -9.90 30.43 -2.16
N GLU A 202 -9.67 31.43 -3.00
CA GLU A 202 -9.06 32.72 -2.64
C GLU A 202 -10.04 33.68 -1.93
N ASP A 203 -11.36 33.46 -1.99
CA ASP A 203 -12.35 34.24 -1.24
C ASP A 203 -12.28 33.89 0.27
N PRO A 204 -12.04 34.88 1.15
CA PRO A 204 -11.97 34.66 2.60
C PRO A 204 -13.23 33.97 3.19
N ARG A 205 -14.40 34.17 2.59
CA ARG A 205 -15.65 33.54 3.04
C ARG A 205 -15.67 32.05 2.73
N VAL A 206 -15.15 31.63 1.57
CA VAL A 206 -15.01 30.22 1.19
C VAL A 206 -14.02 29.54 2.13
N ARG A 207 -12.87 30.17 2.38
CA ARG A 207 -11.87 29.68 3.36
C ARG A 207 -12.45 29.53 4.77
N GLN A 208 -13.20 30.52 5.24
CA GLN A 208 -13.82 30.48 6.56
C GLN A 208 -14.79 29.29 6.69
N VAL A 209 -15.61 29.04 5.67
CA VAL A 209 -16.51 27.89 5.63
C VAL A 209 -15.72 26.58 5.71
N PHE A 210 -14.74 26.38 4.83
CA PHE A 210 -13.98 25.13 4.81
C PHE A 210 -13.20 24.88 6.10
N ASN A 211 -12.58 25.92 6.67
CA ASN A 211 -11.86 25.82 7.95
C ASN A 211 -12.79 25.45 9.11
N ALA A 212 -13.98 26.05 9.18
CA ALA A 212 -14.97 25.72 10.19
C ALA A 212 -15.56 24.32 9.99
N TRP A 213 -15.81 23.95 8.73
CA TRP A 213 -16.34 22.64 8.34
C TRP A 213 -15.36 21.52 8.69
N ILE A 214 -14.11 21.58 8.21
CA ILE A 214 -13.17 20.47 8.41
C ILE A 214 -12.85 20.27 9.90
N LYS A 215 -12.70 21.38 10.66
CA LYS A 215 -12.53 21.33 12.11
C LYS A 215 -13.67 20.60 12.81
N ARG A 216 -14.91 20.80 12.32
CA ARG A 216 -16.09 20.14 12.86
C ARG A 216 -16.13 18.67 12.48
N GLU A 217 -15.96 18.34 11.21
CA GLU A 217 -16.09 16.95 10.73
C GLU A 217 -14.98 16.04 11.25
N VAL A 218 -13.72 16.51 11.31
CA VAL A 218 -12.61 15.75 11.92
C VAL A 218 -12.94 15.37 13.37
N ARG A 219 -13.45 16.32 14.16
CA ARG A 219 -13.84 16.05 15.55
C ARG A 219 -15.08 15.18 15.67
N ARG A 220 -16.05 15.36 14.78
CA ARG A 220 -17.33 14.66 14.81
C ARG A 220 -17.17 13.18 14.46
N PHE A 221 -16.35 12.88 13.45
CA PHE A 221 -16.19 11.52 12.92
C PHE A 221 -14.89 10.85 13.34
N GLY A 222 -14.03 11.52 14.12
CA GLY A 222 -12.78 10.94 14.62
C GLY A 222 -11.79 10.63 13.50
N PHE A 223 -11.67 11.52 12.51
CA PHE A 223 -10.66 11.35 11.45
C PHE A 223 -9.26 11.62 11.99
N ASP A 224 -8.31 10.76 11.65
CA ASP A 224 -6.92 10.81 12.10
C ASP A 224 -5.98 11.47 11.08
N GLY A 225 -6.47 11.65 9.85
CA GLY A 225 -5.73 12.25 8.74
C GLY A 225 -6.64 12.49 7.55
N LEU A 226 -6.15 13.28 6.59
CA LEU A 226 -6.90 13.64 5.40
C LEU A 226 -6.12 13.28 4.13
N ARG A 227 -6.81 12.77 3.11
CA ARG A 227 -6.36 12.83 1.72
C ARG A 227 -7.10 13.99 1.05
N LEU A 228 -6.38 14.86 0.36
CA LEU A 228 -6.93 16.06 -0.24
C LEU A 228 -6.95 15.91 -1.76
N ASP A 229 -8.16 15.80 -2.32
CA ASP A 229 -8.41 15.69 -3.75
C ASP A 229 -8.01 16.95 -4.51
N SER A 230 -7.57 16.79 -5.76
CA SER A 230 -7.34 17.88 -6.70
C SER A 230 -6.43 18.98 -6.13
N ALA A 231 -5.41 18.61 -5.36
CA ALA A 231 -4.65 19.58 -4.57
C ALA A 231 -3.97 20.66 -5.43
N LYS A 232 -3.59 20.29 -6.67
CA LYS A 232 -2.96 21.19 -7.64
C LYS A 232 -3.89 22.22 -8.28
N HIS A 233 -5.20 22.04 -8.11
CA HIS A 233 -6.24 22.92 -8.65
C HIS A 233 -6.70 23.98 -7.65
N VAL A 234 -6.15 23.97 -6.44
CA VAL A 234 -6.37 24.98 -5.41
C VAL A 234 -5.06 25.70 -5.16
N GLU A 235 -5.10 27.02 -5.04
CA GLU A 235 -3.90 27.83 -4.84
C GLU A 235 -3.16 27.41 -3.54
N PRO A 236 -1.82 27.28 -3.55
CA PRO A 236 -1.05 26.78 -2.42
C PRO A 236 -1.32 27.49 -1.08
N SER A 237 -1.69 28.77 -1.12
CA SER A 237 -1.98 29.59 0.08
C SER A 237 -3.25 29.20 0.84
N PHE A 238 -4.11 28.33 0.28
CA PHE A 238 -5.29 27.80 0.95
C PHE A 238 -4.92 26.77 2.03
N TRP A 239 -4.00 25.88 1.70
CA TRP A 239 -3.74 24.64 2.44
C TRP A 239 -3.26 24.80 3.88
N PRO A 240 -2.35 25.72 4.24
CA PRO A 240 -1.81 25.78 5.60
C PRO A 240 -2.87 26.08 6.66
N ALA A 241 -3.80 27.00 6.36
CA ALA A 241 -4.88 27.36 7.27
C ALA A 241 -5.95 26.26 7.36
N PHE A 242 -6.18 25.56 6.24
CA PHE A 242 -7.10 24.43 6.18
C PHE A 242 -6.60 23.25 7.03
N GLU A 243 -5.35 22.83 6.84
CA GLU A 243 -4.72 21.75 7.60
C GLU A 243 -4.62 22.11 9.10
N ALA A 244 -4.22 23.34 9.43
CA ALA A 244 -4.19 23.80 10.81
C ALA A 244 -5.58 23.80 11.47
N SER A 245 -6.64 24.07 10.70
CA SER A 245 -8.02 24.01 11.19
C SER A 245 -8.51 22.58 11.38
N ALA A 246 -8.12 21.67 10.49
CA ALA A 246 -8.38 20.24 10.61
C ALA A 246 -7.74 19.66 11.87
N GLY A 247 -6.50 20.08 12.17
CA GLY A 247 -5.76 19.63 13.35
C GLY A 247 -5.19 18.21 13.22
N VAL A 248 -5.13 17.68 12.01
CA VAL A 248 -4.58 16.36 11.65
C VAL A 248 -3.75 16.48 10.38
N ALA A 249 -2.83 15.53 10.15
CA ALA A 249 -1.98 15.56 8.96
C ALA A 249 -2.81 15.40 7.67
N ALA A 250 -2.45 16.16 6.64
CA ALA A 250 -3.11 16.13 5.35
C ALA A 250 -2.14 15.79 4.21
N PHE A 251 -2.59 14.93 3.29
CA PHE A 251 -1.81 14.42 2.18
C PHE A 251 -2.46 14.80 0.85
N GLY A 252 -1.82 15.68 0.09
CA GLY A 252 -2.36 16.24 -1.15
C GLY A 252 -2.20 15.34 -2.36
N GLU A 253 -3.26 15.21 -3.16
CA GLU A 253 -3.20 14.66 -4.50
C GLU A 253 -2.72 15.73 -5.50
N VAL A 254 -1.41 15.78 -5.72
CA VAL A 254 -0.81 16.56 -6.80
C VAL A 254 -0.60 15.62 -7.98
N PHE A 255 -1.63 15.44 -8.80
CA PHE A 255 -1.60 14.53 -9.96
C PHE A 255 -0.64 15.05 -11.04
N HIS A 256 0.66 14.82 -10.87
CA HIS A 256 1.71 15.20 -11.78
C HIS A 256 2.96 14.32 -11.58
N GLY A 257 3.66 13.98 -12.67
CA GLY A 257 4.83 13.09 -12.61
C GLY A 257 6.18 13.78 -12.36
N ASP A 258 6.25 15.11 -12.54
CA ASP A 258 7.48 15.87 -12.32
C ASP A 258 7.70 16.17 -10.83
N PRO A 259 8.81 15.69 -10.21
CA PRO A 259 9.13 15.99 -8.82
C PRO A 259 9.31 17.49 -8.55
N VAL A 260 9.74 18.30 -9.53
CA VAL A 260 9.91 19.75 -9.38
C VAL A 260 8.58 20.47 -9.21
N TYR A 261 7.53 19.96 -9.87
CA TYR A 261 6.16 20.48 -9.71
C TYR A 261 5.52 20.00 -8.40
N VAL A 262 5.76 18.74 -8.01
CA VAL A 262 5.10 18.11 -6.86
C VAL A 262 5.71 18.55 -5.52
N ALA A 263 7.04 18.61 -5.42
CA ALA A 263 7.73 18.84 -4.14
C ALA A 263 7.34 20.13 -3.41
N PRO A 264 7.12 21.29 -4.08
CA PRO A 264 6.72 22.52 -3.41
C PRO A 264 5.41 22.43 -2.62
N TYR A 265 4.51 21.50 -2.97
CA TYR A 265 3.25 21.32 -2.21
C TYR A 265 3.50 20.79 -0.79
N GLN A 266 4.65 20.16 -0.52
CA GLN A 266 5.03 19.75 0.84
C GLN A 266 5.42 20.95 1.74
N ASP A 267 5.58 22.15 1.18
CA ASP A 267 5.76 23.36 1.99
C ASP A 267 4.46 23.90 2.57
N VAL A 268 3.31 23.46 2.03
CA VAL A 268 1.98 23.93 2.43
C VAL A 268 1.06 22.82 2.96
N MET A 269 1.53 21.57 2.98
CA MET A 269 0.80 20.37 3.42
C MET A 269 1.76 19.39 4.13
N SER A 270 1.28 18.54 5.04
CA SER A 270 2.12 17.51 5.69
C SER A 270 2.79 16.56 4.70
N GLY A 271 2.09 16.15 3.64
CA GLY A 271 2.62 15.25 2.63
C GLY A 271 1.85 15.30 1.31
N VAL A 272 2.30 14.52 0.34
CA VAL A 272 1.70 14.45 -1.00
C VAL A 272 1.71 13.02 -1.53
N MET A 273 0.82 12.72 -2.46
CA MET A 273 0.81 11.43 -3.17
C MET A 273 2.04 11.32 -4.10
N ASN A 274 2.69 10.15 -4.11
CA ASN A 274 3.92 9.93 -4.84
C ASN A 274 3.71 9.57 -6.32
N TYR A 275 3.00 10.43 -7.06
CA TYR A 275 2.83 10.29 -8.50
C TYR A 275 4.15 10.18 -9.28
N PRO A 276 5.24 10.91 -8.95
CA PRO A 276 6.52 10.75 -9.64
C PRO A 276 7.00 9.30 -9.63
N VAL A 277 7.04 8.66 -8.46
CA VAL A 277 7.44 7.25 -8.36
C VAL A 277 6.44 6.33 -9.04
N TYR A 278 5.13 6.57 -8.91
CA TYR A 278 4.12 5.76 -9.61
C TYR A 278 4.42 5.62 -11.11
N TYR A 279 4.69 6.73 -11.82
CA TYR A 279 4.96 6.67 -13.25
C TYR A 279 6.25 5.91 -13.59
N TRP A 280 7.34 6.17 -12.87
CA TRP A 280 8.60 5.47 -13.12
C TRP A 280 8.53 3.99 -12.76
N LEU A 281 7.84 3.67 -11.67
CA LEU A 281 7.66 2.30 -11.19
C LEU A 281 6.81 1.49 -12.17
N THR A 282 5.66 2.04 -12.59
CA THR A 282 4.82 1.41 -13.60
C THR A 282 5.59 1.24 -14.91
N GLN A 283 6.28 2.26 -15.41
CA GLN A 283 7.11 2.14 -16.62
C GLN A 283 8.18 1.06 -16.50
N ALA A 284 8.85 0.97 -15.36
CA ALA A 284 9.97 0.04 -15.13
C ALA A 284 9.53 -1.43 -15.12
N PHE A 285 8.34 -1.72 -14.58
CA PHE A 285 7.88 -3.09 -14.35
C PHE A 285 6.65 -3.49 -15.17
N GLN A 286 5.96 -2.61 -15.89
CA GLN A 286 4.83 -3.03 -16.75
C GLN A 286 5.26 -3.92 -17.93
N SER A 287 6.55 -3.99 -18.25
CA SER A 287 7.09 -4.90 -19.27
C SER A 287 8.53 -5.31 -18.94
N THR A 288 9.03 -6.33 -19.65
CA THR A 288 10.43 -6.77 -19.54
C THR A 288 11.44 -5.87 -20.24
N THR A 289 10.96 -4.79 -20.86
CA THR A 289 11.76 -3.77 -21.56
C THR A 289 11.64 -2.40 -20.90
N GLY A 290 10.97 -2.32 -19.75
CA GLY A 290 10.85 -1.10 -18.96
C GLY A 290 12.21 -0.56 -18.53
N SER A 291 12.35 0.77 -18.45
CA SER A 291 13.62 1.39 -18.09
C SER A 291 13.81 1.41 -16.57
N ILE A 292 14.61 0.49 -16.05
CA ILE A 292 15.05 0.52 -14.64
C ILE A 292 15.91 1.77 -14.36
N TRP A 293 16.68 2.23 -15.34
CA TRP A 293 17.48 3.47 -15.23
C TRP A 293 16.61 4.70 -15.00
N ASN A 294 15.45 4.81 -15.64
CA ASN A 294 14.53 5.92 -15.41
C ASN A 294 14.01 5.92 -13.97
N LEU A 295 13.67 4.75 -13.42
CA LEU A 295 13.29 4.61 -12.02
C LEU A 295 14.43 5.01 -11.07
N SER A 296 15.64 4.47 -11.28
CA SER A 296 16.81 4.79 -10.43
C SER A 296 17.14 6.29 -10.44
N ASN A 297 17.19 6.90 -11.63
CA ASN A 297 17.48 8.33 -11.77
C ASN A 297 16.35 9.19 -11.20
N GLY A 298 15.09 8.81 -11.44
CA GLY A 298 13.92 9.49 -10.89
C GLY A 298 13.91 9.50 -9.37
N ILE A 299 14.21 8.37 -8.73
CA ILE A 299 14.34 8.28 -7.27
C ILE A 299 15.45 9.20 -6.75
N LYS A 300 16.63 9.21 -7.39
CA LYS A 300 17.74 10.11 -6.99
C LYS A 300 17.34 11.57 -7.08
N THR A 301 16.64 11.95 -8.15
CA THR A 301 16.08 13.31 -8.30
C THR A 301 15.10 13.61 -7.18
N LEU A 302 14.15 12.71 -6.91
CA LEU A 302 13.15 12.92 -5.88
C LEU A 302 13.76 13.03 -4.48
N ILE A 303 14.78 12.25 -4.14
CA ILE A 303 15.51 12.34 -2.86
C ILE A 303 16.15 13.73 -2.67
N ALA A 304 16.64 14.33 -3.77
CA ALA A 304 17.27 15.64 -3.77
C ALA A 304 16.24 16.80 -3.74
N THR A 305 15.07 16.61 -4.36
CA THR A 305 14.06 17.65 -4.51
C THR A 305 13.04 17.66 -3.37
N ALA A 306 12.62 16.48 -2.88
CA ALA A 306 11.62 16.39 -1.81
C ALA A 306 12.20 16.87 -0.48
N ARG A 307 11.44 17.74 0.20
CA ARG A 307 11.78 18.20 1.55
C ARG A 307 11.84 17.02 2.53
N ASP A 308 10.84 16.15 2.47
CA ASP A 308 10.80 14.90 3.22
C ASP A 308 10.03 13.79 2.49
N LEU A 309 10.77 12.96 1.74
CA LEU A 309 10.21 11.83 1.01
C LEU A 309 9.51 10.79 1.92
N THR A 310 9.83 10.75 3.21
CA THR A 310 9.24 9.77 4.14
C THR A 310 7.78 10.07 4.50
N LEU A 311 7.26 11.24 4.14
CA LEU A 311 5.87 11.65 4.28
C LEU A 311 5.07 11.59 2.97
N TYR A 312 5.65 11.02 1.90
CA TYR A 312 4.92 10.82 0.65
C TYR A 312 4.01 9.59 0.75
N GLY A 313 2.80 9.66 0.20
CA GLY A 313 1.91 8.52 0.04
C GLY A 313 2.33 7.68 -1.18
N GLY A 314 3.02 6.57 -0.97
CA GLY A 314 3.48 5.68 -2.02
C GLY A 314 2.41 4.68 -2.43
N PHE A 315 2.09 4.58 -3.72
CA PHE A 315 1.07 3.66 -4.23
C PHE A 315 1.52 3.02 -5.54
N LEU A 316 0.91 1.87 -5.88
CA LEU A 316 1.07 1.22 -7.19
C LEU A 316 -0.21 1.29 -8.03
N GLU A 317 -1.37 1.25 -7.38
CA GLU A 317 -2.69 1.36 -7.99
C GLU A 317 -3.52 2.39 -7.24
N ASN A 318 -4.47 3.03 -7.93
CA ASN A 318 -5.51 3.86 -7.36
C ASN A 318 -6.78 3.80 -8.23
N HIS A 319 -7.76 4.65 -7.95
CA HIS A 319 -9.06 4.66 -8.65
C HIS A 319 -9.12 5.56 -9.91
N ASP A 320 -8.01 6.20 -10.29
CA ASP A 320 -7.90 7.13 -11.43
C ASP A 320 -6.96 6.63 -12.52
N GLN A 321 -6.27 5.53 -12.28
CA GLN A 321 -5.33 4.91 -13.21
C GLN A 321 -5.72 3.45 -13.44
N PRO A 322 -5.45 2.89 -14.64
CA PRO A 322 -5.57 1.46 -14.87
C PRO A 322 -4.82 0.66 -13.81
N ARG A 323 -5.35 -0.51 -13.47
CA ARG A 323 -4.67 -1.43 -12.57
C ARG A 323 -3.38 -1.93 -13.21
N PHE A 324 -2.40 -2.27 -12.39
CA PHE A 324 -1.10 -2.73 -12.88
C PHE A 324 -1.24 -3.96 -13.78
N LEU A 325 -2.12 -4.90 -13.40
CA LEU A 325 -2.38 -6.11 -14.19
C LEU A 325 -3.18 -5.85 -15.49
N ASN A 326 -3.63 -4.62 -15.73
CA ASN A 326 -4.16 -4.22 -17.03
C ASN A 326 -3.04 -3.99 -18.05
N HIS A 327 -1.90 -3.46 -17.60
CA HIS A 327 -0.73 -3.23 -18.45
C HIS A 327 0.02 -4.52 -18.77
N THR A 328 -0.01 -5.51 -17.85
CA THR A 328 0.67 -6.80 -18.02
C THR A 328 -0.04 -7.93 -17.29
N SER A 329 0.00 -9.13 -17.86
CA SER A 329 -0.49 -10.34 -17.18
C SER A 329 0.58 -11.02 -16.31
N ASP A 330 1.82 -10.52 -16.31
CA ASP A 330 2.94 -11.12 -15.56
C ASP A 330 2.89 -10.72 -14.07
N ARG A 331 2.46 -11.67 -13.23
CA ARG A 331 2.40 -11.48 -11.77
C ARG A 331 3.76 -11.37 -11.10
N THR A 332 4.83 -11.85 -11.72
CA THR A 332 6.19 -11.69 -11.18
C THR A 332 6.63 -10.23 -11.32
N LEU A 333 6.28 -9.57 -12.41
CA LEU A 333 6.50 -8.12 -12.56
C LEU A 333 5.69 -7.33 -11.52
N LEU A 334 4.43 -7.70 -11.32
CA LEU A 334 3.60 -7.11 -10.25
C LEU A 334 4.25 -7.27 -8.88
N LYS A 335 4.71 -8.48 -8.52
CA LYS A 335 5.38 -8.73 -7.23
C LYS A 335 6.59 -7.83 -7.02
N ASN A 336 7.39 -7.59 -8.06
CA ASN A 336 8.53 -6.67 -7.98
C ASN A 336 8.07 -5.22 -7.73
N ALA A 337 7.14 -4.71 -8.52
CA ALA A 337 6.61 -3.35 -8.36
C ALA A 337 5.91 -3.15 -7.00
N LEU A 338 5.15 -4.15 -6.57
CA LEU A 338 4.43 -4.15 -5.30
C LEU A 338 5.39 -4.18 -4.10
N THR A 339 6.38 -5.08 -4.08
CA THR A 339 7.37 -5.12 -3.02
C THR A 339 8.22 -3.84 -2.99
N PHE A 340 8.45 -3.21 -4.14
CA PHE A 340 9.12 -1.91 -4.20
C PHE A 340 8.26 -0.83 -3.53
N SER A 341 6.98 -0.72 -3.92
CA SER A 341 6.03 0.26 -3.36
C SER A 341 5.87 0.12 -1.83
N LEU A 342 5.90 -1.12 -1.33
CA LEU A 342 5.76 -1.40 0.11
C LEU A 342 7.03 -1.10 0.93
N LEU A 343 8.23 -1.17 0.35
CA LEU A 343 9.50 -1.03 1.09
C LEU A 343 10.28 0.25 0.77
N MET A 344 9.86 1.02 -0.23
CA MET A 344 10.39 2.37 -0.49
C MET A 344 10.01 3.33 0.65
N ASP A 345 10.67 4.49 0.67
CA ASP A 345 10.28 5.62 1.49
C ASP A 345 8.82 6.03 1.31
N GLY A 346 8.25 6.55 2.39
CA GLY A 346 6.88 7.01 2.43
C GLY A 346 5.96 6.07 3.18
N ILE A 347 4.68 6.38 3.06
CA ILE A 347 3.55 5.68 3.64
C ILE A 347 2.96 4.81 2.53
N PRO A 348 3.06 3.46 2.61
CA PRO A 348 2.50 2.60 1.58
C PRO A 348 0.97 2.68 1.59
N ILE A 349 0.39 2.80 0.40
CA ILE A 349 -1.05 2.85 0.14
C ILE A 349 -1.39 1.69 -0.79
N ILE A 350 -2.29 0.83 -0.33
CA ILE A 350 -2.80 -0.33 -1.07
C ILE A 350 -4.23 -0.03 -1.48
N TYR A 351 -4.51 0.04 -2.78
CA TYR A 351 -5.87 0.20 -3.28
C TYR A 351 -6.59 -1.15 -3.35
N GLN A 352 -7.85 -1.17 -2.89
CA GLN A 352 -8.66 -2.39 -2.85
C GLN A 352 -8.62 -3.17 -4.17
N GLY A 353 -8.47 -4.48 -4.06
CA GLY A 353 -8.49 -5.41 -5.19
C GLY A 353 -7.10 -5.73 -5.75
N LEU A 354 -6.08 -4.93 -5.45
CA LEU A 354 -4.68 -5.26 -5.76
C LEU A 354 -4.29 -6.60 -5.14
N GLU A 355 -4.69 -6.83 -3.90
CA GLU A 355 -4.48 -8.07 -3.15
C GLU A 355 -5.29 -9.27 -3.69
N GLN A 356 -6.25 -9.02 -4.57
CA GLN A 356 -7.04 -10.05 -5.26
C GLN A 356 -6.66 -10.18 -6.74
N GLY A 357 -5.72 -9.37 -7.22
CA GLY A 357 -5.23 -9.41 -8.60
C GLY A 357 -6.24 -8.87 -9.60
N PHE A 358 -7.00 -7.84 -9.22
CA PHE A 358 -7.84 -7.10 -10.15
C PHE A 358 -7.02 -6.49 -11.30
N ASN A 359 -7.64 -6.34 -12.47
CA ASN A 359 -6.97 -5.92 -13.70
C ASN A 359 -7.80 -4.94 -14.57
N GLY A 360 -8.75 -4.23 -13.96
CA GLY A 360 -9.54 -3.20 -14.62
C GLY A 360 -8.69 -2.14 -15.31
N GLY A 361 -9.13 -1.71 -16.49
CA GLY A 361 -8.50 -0.65 -17.27
C GLY A 361 -8.84 0.75 -16.76
N GLU A 362 -8.95 1.71 -17.68
CA GLU A 362 -9.37 3.08 -17.37
C GLU A 362 -10.69 3.14 -16.59
N THR A 363 -10.89 4.23 -15.86
CA THR A 363 -12.18 4.51 -15.21
C THR A 363 -13.33 4.40 -16.22
N PRO A 364 -14.40 3.64 -15.91
CA PRO A 364 -14.77 3.12 -14.59
C PRO A 364 -14.29 1.69 -14.26
N TYR A 365 -13.53 1.03 -15.13
CA TYR A 365 -13.23 -0.39 -15.01
C TYR A 365 -12.29 -0.74 -13.85
N ASN A 366 -11.46 0.21 -13.39
CA ASN A 366 -10.61 0.09 -12.19
C ASN A 366 -11.34 0.27 -10.85
N ARG A 367 -12.68 0.30 -10.85
CA ARG A 367 -13.52 0.50 -9.65
C ARG A 367 -14.34 -0.74 -9.30
N GLU A 368 -13.73 -1.92 -9.46
CA GLU A 368 -14.36 -3.21 -9.25
C GLU A 368 -14.82 -3.41 -7.79
N ALA A 369 -15.91 -4.16 -7.64
CA ALA A 369 -16.47 -4.48 -6.34
C ALA A 369 -15.68 -5.59 -5.63
N LEU A 370 -15.06 -5.26 -4.49
CA LEU A 370 -14.21 -6.21 -3.77
C LEU A 370 -14.99 -7.40 -3.20
N TRP A 371 -16.25 -7.20 -2.78
CA TRP A 371 -17.05 -8.28 -2.20
C TRP A 371 -17.23 -9.49 -3.13
N GLN A 372 -17.13 -9.29 -4.45
CA GLN A 372 -17.22 -10.36 -5.46
C GLN A 372 -16.05 -11.36 -5.38
N THR A 373 -14.96 -10.99 -4.70
CA THR A 373 -13.81 -11.87 -4.42
C THR A 373 -14.06 -12.81 -3.23
N GLY A 374 -15.12 -12.55 -2.45
CA GLY A 374 -15.38 -13.25 -1.20
C GLY A 374 -14.35 -12.95 -0.10
N PHE A 375 -13.60 -11.84 -0.20
CA PHE A 375 -12.59 -11.42 0.78
C PHE A 375 -11.53 -12.52 1.03
N ASN A 376 -11.06 -13.16 -0.03
CA ASN A 376 -10.17 -14.33 0.04
C ASN A 376 -8.78 -13.98 0.60
N THR A 377 -8.55 -14.27 1.89
CA THR A 377 -7.26 -14.07 2.58
C THR A 377 -6.18 -15.09 2.18
N GLN A 378 -6.54 -16.14 1.44
CA GLN A 378 -5.60 -17.17 0.96
C GLN A 378 -5.05 -16.88 -0.43
N SER A 379 -5.50 -15.80 -1.07
CA SER A 379 -4.97 -15.36 -2.36
C SER A 379 -3.44 -15.18 -2.26
N GLU A 380 -2.76 -15.38 -3.37
CA GLU A 380 -1.31 -15.23 -3.45
C GLU A 380 -0.87 -13.81 -3.07
N LEU A 381 -1.56 -12.79 -3.61
CA LEU A 381 -1.21 -11.39 -3.43
C LEU A 381 -1.58 -10.86 -2.04
N TYR A 382 -2.68 -11.33 -1.44
CA TYR A 382 -3.02 -11.01 -0.04
C TYR A 382 -1.91 -11.46 0.90
N ARG A 383 -1.46 -12.72 0.79
CA ARG A 383 -0.37 -13.25 1.62
C ARG A 383 0.97 -12.58 1.31
N TRP A 384 1.21 -12.21 0.05
CA TRP A 384 2.40 -11.47 -0.36
C TRP A 384 2.46 -10.08 0.30
N ILE A 385 1.38 -9.32 0.21
CA ILE A 385 1.26 -7.98 0.81
C ILE A 385 1.39 -8.10 2.33
N SER A 386 0.63 -8.99 2.96
CA SER A 386 0.68 -9.22 4.41
C SER A 386 2.09 -9.51 4.92
N LYS A 387 2.85 -10.32 4.18
CA LYS A 387 4.26 -10.60 4.48
C LYS A 387 5.13 -9.35 4.48
N PHE A 388 5.02 -8.49 3.48
CA PHE A 388 5.86 -7.30 3.35
C PHE A 388 5.42 -6.14 4.24
N VAL A 389 4.12 -6.00 4.49
CA VAL A 389 3.59 -5.06 5.49
C VAL A 389 4.04 -5.48 6.90
N SER A 390 3.99 -6.78 7.21
CA SER A 390 4.52 -7.32 8.47
C SER A 390 6.03 -7.10 8.60
N LEU A 391 6.80 -7.34 7.52
CA LEU A 391 8.24 -7.05 7.50
C LEU A 391 8.51 -5.58 7.80
N ARG A 392 7.86 -4.66 7.09
CA ARG A 392 8.02 -3.20 7.28
C ARG A 392 7.70 -2.79 8.71
N SER A 393 6.59 -3.28 9.26
CA SER A 393 6.16 -2.97 10.63
C SER A 393 7.14 -3.50 11.67
N THR A 394 7.66 -4.72 11.46
CA THR A 394 8.69 -5.33 12.32
C THR A 394 9.97 -4.52 12.31
N LEU A 395 10.44 -4.09 11.13
CA LEU A 395 11.65 -3.29 10.99
C LEU A 395 11.50 -1.93 11.69
N ALA A 396 10.36 -1.27 11.52
CA ALA A 396 10.06 -0.02 12.20
C ALA A 396 10.01 -0.16 13.73
N ALA A 397 9.52 -1.29 14.24
CA ALA A 397 9.49 -1.58 15.67
C ALA A 397 10.88 -1.90 16.25
N LEU A 398 11.75 -2.54 15.46
CA LEU A 398 13.13 -2.87 15.86
C LEU A 398 14.05 -1.64 15.85
N ASP A 399 13.86 -0.76 14.86
CA ASP A 399 14.59 0.50 14.73
C ASP A 399 13.65 1.59 14.19
N GLY A 400 13.20 2.48 15.08
CA GLY A 400 12.37 3.62 14.68
C GLY A 400 13.04 4.52 13.64
N GLY A 401 14.38 4.53 13.57
CA GLY A 401 15.16 5.25 12.57
C GLY A 401 14.96 4.75 11.14
N TYR A 402 14.52 3.49 10.96
CA TYR A 402 14.19 2.91 9.65
C TYR A 402 13.18 3.77 8.86
N LEU A 403 12.18 4.32 9.56
CA LEU A 403 11.13 5.13 8.96
C LEU A 403 11.63 6.49 8.46
N PHE A 404 12.71 7.01 9.05
CA PHE A 404 13.29 8.32 8.73
C PHE A 404 14.48 8.21 7.76
N TYR A 405 15.03 7.01 7.59
CA TYR A 405 16.12 6.77 6.66
C TYR A 405 15.63 6.88 5.22
N LYS A 406 16.29 7.70 4.39
CA LYS A 406 15.96 7.83 2.96
C LYS A 406 16.52 6.63 2.17
N SER A 407 15.65 5.83 1.58
CA SER A 407 16.00 4.69 0.73
C SER A 407 16.84 5.13 -0.46
N GLN A 408 17.93 4.44 -0.75
CA GLN A 408 18.89 4.79 -1.80
C GLN A 408 19.00 3.68 -2.84
N PRO A 409 19.00 4.01 -4.15
CA PRO A 409 19.47 3.08 -5.17
C PRO A 409 20.97 2.84 -5.01
N ILE A 410 21.37 1.59 -4.78
CA ILE A 410 22.77 1.17 -4.57
C ILE A 410 23.34 0.40 -5.77
N HIS A 411 22.48 -0.17 -6.61
CA HIS A 411 22.88 -0.83 -7.86
C HIS A 411 21.80 -0.61 -8.91
N THR A 412 22.20 -0.49 -10.16
CA THR A 412 21.28 -0.38 -11.30
C THR A 412 21.94 -0.97 -12.53
N ASP A 413 21.18 -1.81 -13.24
CA ASP A 413 21.47 -2.25 -14.60
C ASP A 413 20.18 -2.26 -15.43
N ASP A 414 20.24 -2.81 -16.63
CA ASP A 414 19.11 -2.81 -17.57
C ASP A 414 17.87 -3.56 -17.06
N HIS A 415 18.05 -4.48 -16.12
CA HIS A 415 16.98 -5.36 -15.63
C HIS A 415 16.83 -5.41 -14.12
N THR A 416 17.74 -4.81 -13.35
CA THR A 416 17.71 -4.85 -11.90
C THR A 416 18.02 -3.50 -11.26
N ILE A 417 17.30 -3.22 -10.18
CA ILE A 417 17.61 -2.12 -9.25
C ILE A 417 17.74 -2.73 -7.85
N ALA A 418 18.83 -2.40 -7.16
CA ALA A 418 18.97 -2.70 -5.74
C ALA A 418 18.79 -1.41 -4.94
N MET A 419 18.01 -1.50 -3.87
CA MET A 419 17.70 -0.42 -2.95
C MET A 419 18.21 -0.77 -1.56
N ARG A 420 18.70 0.22 -0.81
CA ARG A 420 19.05 0.11 0.60
C ARG A 420 18.24 1.08 1.43
N LYS A 421 17.64 0.60 2.53
CA LYS A 421 16.96 1.43 3.52
C LYS A 421 17.30 0.98 4.94
N GLY A 422 17.61 1.94 5.81
CA GLY A 422 17.98 1.69 7.21
C GLY A 422 19.47 1.85 7.47
N PHE A 423 19.81 2.03 8.74
CA PHE A 423 21.18 2.23 9.22
C PHE A 423 21.97 0.90 9.25
N ASP A 424 23.29 1.00 9.34
CA ASP A 424 24.18 -0.17 9.43
C ASP A 424 23.75 -1.14 10.55
N ASP A 425 23.86 -2.43 10.28
CA ASP A 425 23.40 -3.56 11.11
C ASP A 425 21.87 -3.66 11.32
N GLY A 426 21.08 -2.77 10.72
CA GLY A 426 19.61 -2.81 10.71
C GLY A 426 18.98 -2.63 9.32
N GLN A 427 19.81 -2.49 8.28
CA GLN A 427 19.37 -2.15 6.94
C GLN A 427 18.69 -3.31 6.21
N VAL A 428 17.75 -2.95 5.35
CA VAL A 428 17.15 -3.81 4.33
C VAL A 428 17.84 -3.53 3.02
N VAL A 429 18.27 -4.59 2.33
CA VAL A 429 18.72 -4.53 0.94
C VAL A 429 17.72 -5.29 0.09
N SER A 430 17.04 -4.59 -0.81
CA SER A 430 16.03 -5.19 -1.70
C SER A 430 16.48 -5.10 -3.15
N VAL A 431 16.31 -6.16 -3.91
CA VAL A 431 16.64 -6.24 -5.34
C VAL A 431 15.37 -6.54 -6.09
N TYR A 432 15.06 -5.69 -7.07
CA TYR A 432 13.88 -5.79 -7.91
C TYR A 432 14.32 -6.01 -9.34
N SER A 433 13.58 -6.81 -10.09
CA SER A 433 13.88 -7.09 -11.48
C SER A 433 12.66 -7.10 -12.39
N ASN A 434 12.84 -6.63 -13.62
CA ASN A 434 11.82 -6.69 -14.66
C ASN A 434 12.05 -7.84 -15.66
N VAL A 435 12.87 -8.85 -15.36
CA VAL A 435 13.07 -9.98 -16.28
C VAL A 435 11.79 -10.82 -16.51
N GLY A 436 10.81 -10.73 -15.60
CA GLY A 436 9.54 -11.44 -15.69
C GLY A 436 9.59 -12.89 -15.23
N THR A 437 8.44 -13.56 -15.34
CA THR A 437 8.21 -14.90 -14.80
C THR A 437 9.17 -15.96 -15.40
N ASN A 438 9.69 -16.85 -14.53
CA ASN A 438 10.56 -17.97 -14.89
C ASN A 438 11.88 -17.56 -15.58
N ARG A 439 12.32 -16.31 -15.36
CA ARG A 439 13.64 -15.84 -15.79
C ARG A 439 14.57 -15.75 -14.58
N THR A 440 15.86 -15.85 -14.85
CA THR A 440 16.90 -15.78 -13.84
C THR A 440 17.63 -14.46 -13.94
N TYR A 441 17.87 -13.81 -12.81
CA TYR A 441 18.82 -12.70 -12.68
C TYR A 441 19.73 -12.97 -11.48
N SER A 442 20.92 -12.36 -11.49
CA SER A 442 21.88 -12.47 -10.39
C SER A 442 22.50 -11.12 -10.10
N VAL A 443 22.84 -10.89 -8.84
CA VAL A 443 23.53 -9.67 -8.38
C VAL A 443 24.76 -10.03 -7.56
N SER A 444 25.74 -9.12 -7.60
CA SER A 444 26.92 -9.14 -6.75
C SER A 444 27.10 -7.73 -6.22
N LEU A 445 26.66 -7.49 -4.99
CA LEU A 445 26.61 -6.16 -4.37
C LEU A 445 27.74 -6.02 -3.35
N ALA A 446 28.47 -4.91 -3.40
CA ALA A 446 29.64 -4.70 -2.56
C ALA A 446 29.26 -4.37 -1.10
N GLN A 447 30.23 -4.46 -0.18
CA GLN A 447 30.01 -4.16 1.23
C GLN A 447 29.65 -2.68 1.41
N GLU A 448 30.32 -1.79 0.71
CA GLU A 448 30.09 -0.34 0.76
C GLU A 448 28.66 0.04 0.35
N ASP A 449 28.09 -0.70 -0.61
CA ASP A 449 26.73 -0.49 -1.10
C ASP A 449 25.70 -1.04 -0.10
N THR A 450 25.87 -2.30 0.28
CA THR A 450 24.90 -3.02 1.12
C THR A 450 24.99 -2.67 2.61
N GLY A 451 26.17 -2.26 3.09
CA GLY A 451 26.52 -2.12 4.50
C GLY A 451 26.65 -3.45 5.26
N PHE A 452 26.49 -4.61 4.60
CA PHE A 452 26.62 -5.89 5.28
C PHE A 452 28.09 -6.24 5.51
N ARG A 453 28.44 -6.51 6.76
CA ARG A 453 29.81 -6.87 7.15
C ARG A 453 30.27 -8.18 6.48
N PRO A 454 31.59 -8.42 6.36
CA PRO A 454 32.11 -9.72 5.95
C PRO A 454 31.53 -10.85 6.79
N CYS A 455 31.22 -11.97 6.13
CA CYS A 455 30.77 -13.18 6.81
C CYS A 455 29.49 -13.00 7.66
N LYS A 456 28.65 -12.02 7.32
CA LYS A 456 27.39 -11.74 8.01
C LYS A 456 26.32 -12.71 7.53
N LEU A 457 25.67 -13.38 8.47
CA LEU A 457 24.44 -14.14 8.21
C LEU A 457 23.27 -13.18 7.98
N ILE A 458 22.65 -13.28 6.82
CA ILE A 458 21.48 -12.51 6.42
C ILE A 458 20.36 -13.45 5.97
N LEU A 459 19.12 -12.99 6.05
CA LEU A 459 17.93 -13.73 5.66
C LEU A 459 17.34 -13.10 4.40
N GLU A 460 17.16 -13.90 3.36
CA GLU A 460 16.34 -13.57 2.19
C GLU A 460 14.87 -13.87 2.52
N VAL A 461 14.04 -12.84 2.55
CA VAL A 461 12.70 -12.88 3.12
C VAL A 461 11.69 -13.51 2.18
N VAL A 462 11.81 -13.38 0.85
CA VAL A 462 10.81 -13.90 -0.11
C VAL A 462 10.66 -15.41 0.00
N GLN A 463 11.78 -16.14 -0.02
CA GLN A 463 11.81 -17.60 0.06
C GLN A 463 12.29 -18.11 1.42
N CYS A 464 12.54 -17.20 2.37
CA CYS A 464 13.01 -17.52 3.71
C CYS A 464 14.31 -18.32 3.70
N ARG A 465 15.31 -17.85 2.94
CA ARG A 465 16.58 -18.56 2.73
C ARG A 465 17.75 -17.83 3.41
N PRO A 466 18.66 -18.53 4.09
CA PRO A 466 19.82 -17.90 4.69
C PRO A 466 20.90 -17.67 3.62
N TYR A 467 21.53 -16.51 3.68
CA TYR A 467 22.71 -16.15 2.91
C TYR A 467 23.83 -15.73 3.85
N VAL A 468 25.07 -15.85 3.40
CA VAL A 468 26.24 -15.35 4.12
C VAL A 468 27.03 -14.51 3.12
N THR A 469 27.34 -13.26 3.49
CA THR A 469 28.26 -12.43 2.70
C THR A 469 29.65 -13.06 2.68
N ASP A 470 30.43 -12.84 1.62
CA ASP A 470 31.75 -13.45 1.55
C ASP A 470 32.77 -12.76 2.49
N ALA A 471 34.04 -13.21 2.43
CA ALA A 471 35.10 -12.69 3.30
C ALA A 471 35.43 -11.21 3.07
N THR A 472 34.90 -10.61 2.00
CA THR A 472 35.01 -9.19 1.68
C THR A 472 33.69 -8.43 1.90
N GLY A 473 32.66 -9.09 2.42
CA GLY A 473 31.33 -8.50 2.65
C GLY A 473 30.44 -8.43 1.41
N VAL A 474 30.87 -9.00 0.27
CA VAL A 474 30.07 -8.99 -0.96
C VAL A 474 28.87 -9.93 -0.81
N LEU A 475 27.68 -9.42 -1.16
CA LEU A 475 26.44 -10.18 -1.26
C LEU A 475 26.24 -10.70 -2.69
N LYS A 476 26.26 -12.02 -2.86
CA LYS A 476 25.94 -12.69 -4.13
C LYS A 476 24.63 -13.45 -4.02
N ALA A 477 23.69 -13.13 -4.90
CA ALA A 477 22.38 -13.77 -4.90
C ALA A 477 21.82 -13.94 -6.31
N THR A 478 20.94 -14.93 -6.44
CA THR A 478 20.30 -15.31 -7.70
C THR A 478 18.83 -15.59 -7.43
N SER A 479 17.95 -14.96 -8.19
CA SER A 479 16.52 -15.32 -8.25
C SER A 479 16.31 -16.16 -9.50
N GLY A 480 15.74 -17.36 -9.33
CA GLY A 480 15.45 -18.28 -10.45
C GLY A 480 14.06 -18.08 -11.07
N SER A 481 13.18 -17.32 -10.41
CA SER A 481 11.78 -17.11 -10.81
C SER A 481 11.50 -15.73 -11.40
N GLY A 482 12.45 -14.78 -11.26
CA GLY A 482 12.27 -13.37 -11.62
C GLY A 482 11.66 -12.54 -10.49
N GLU A 483 11.25 -13.18 -9.39
CA GLU A 483 10.74 -12.52 -8.18
C GLU A 483 11.83 -11.66 -7.52
N PRO A 484 11.45 -10.63 -6.74
CA PRO A 484 12.41 -9.80 -6.03
C PRO A 484 13.21 -10.64 -5.01
N LEU A 485 14.30 -10.08 -4.51
CA LEU A 485 15.05 -10.60 -3.38
C LEU A 485 15.09 -9.54 -2.29
N VAL A 486 14.81 -9.89 -1.04
CA VAL A 486 14.81 -8.92 0.07
C VAL A 486 15.64 -9.47 1.22
N PHE A 487 16.72 -8.79 1.56
CA PHE A 487 17.70 -9.23 2.55
C PHE A 487 17.66 -8.37 3.80
N VAL A 488 17.70 -9.03 4.95
CA VAL A 488 17.77 -8.41 6.27
C VAL A 488 18.79 -9.12 7.16
N PRO A 489 19.41 -8.46 8.15
CA PRO A 489 20.27 -9.12 9.12
C PRO A 489 19.50 -10.21 9.88
N ALA A 490 19.97 -11.46 9.82
CA ALA A 490 19.22 -12.59 10.37
C ALA A 490 19.05 -12.47 11.90
N ASP A 491 20.09 -12.00 12.59
CA ASP A 491 20.10 -11.74 14.03
C ASP A 491 19.07 -10.70 14.49
N LYS A 492 18.56 -9.86 13.59
CA LYS A 492 17.54 -8.85 13.91
C LYS A 492 16.12 -9.38 13.76
N VAL A 493 15.89 -10.30 12.82
CA VAL A 493 14.53 -10.75 12.48
C VAL A 493 14.21 -12.17 12.95
N MET A 494 15.20 -12.96 13.35
CA MET A 494 14.94 -14.28 13.95
C MET A 494 14.11 -14.13 15.23
N GLY A 495 13.05 -14.93 15.34
CA GLY A 495 12.13 -14.88 16.49
C GLY A 495 11.01 -13.84 16.40
N THR A 496 11.00 -12.97 15.38
CA THR A 496 9.96 -11.94 15.19
C THR A 496 8.69 -12.43 14.48
N GLY A 497 8.67 -13.69 14.03
CA GLY A 497 7.60 -14.24 13.20
C GLY A 497 7.87 -14.15 11.71
N ILE A 498 8.78 -13.29 11.26
CA ILE A 498 9.27 -13.27 9.88
C ILE A 498 9.91 -14.64 9.57
N CYS A 499 9.38 -15.32 8.54
CA CYS A 499 9.79 -16.67 8.15
C CYS A 499 9.55 -17.79 9.19
N ALA A 500 8.59 -17.61 10.11
CA ALA A 500 8.24 -18.62 11.12
C ALA A 500 7.74 -19.98 10.58
N GLY A 501 7.30 -20.05 9.31
CA GLY A 501 6.92 -21.30 8.63
C GLY A 501 8.10 -22.21 8.24
N GLY A 502 9.33 -21.81 8.55
CA GLY A 502 10.56 -22.57 8.30
C GLY A 502 11.48 -21.93 7.27
N ILE A 503 12.78 -22.27 7.36
CA ILE A 503 13.82 -21.84 6.43
C ILE A 503 13.75 -22.71 5.16
N GLY A 504 13.57 -22.09 3.99
CA GLY A 504 13.42 -22.78 2.71
C GLY A 504 14.64 -23.62 2.31
N LYS A 505 14.42 -24.70 1.54
CA LYS A 505 15.51 -25.58 1.03
C LYS A 505 16.48 -24.83 0.11
N ARG A 506 17.77 -25.17 0.19
CA ARG A 506 18.90 -24.62 -0.59
C ARG A 506 18.65 -24.77 -2.11
N PRO A 507 19.02 -23.78 -2.96
CA PRO A 507 19.02 -23.95 -4.41
C PRO A 507 20.03 -25.02 -4.85
N PRO A 508 19.81 -25.69 -5.99
CA PRO A 508 20.81 -26.56 -6.58
C PRO A 508 22.08 -25.75 -6.89
N PRO A 509 23.29 -26.30 -6.66
CA PRO A 509 24.51 -25.63 -7.09
C PRO A 509 24.47 -25.39 -8.61
N PRO A 510 25.11 -24.31 -9.11
CA PRO A 510 25.23 -24.08 -10.55
C PRO A 510 25.83 -25.32 -11.23
N PRO A 511 25.36 -25.66 -12.44
CA PRO A 511 25.86 -26.83 -13.14
C PRO A 511 27.39 -26.70 -13.30
N PRO A 512 28.17 -27.75 -12.97
CA PRO A 512 29.61 -27.70 -13.14
C PRO A 512 29.93 -27.45 -14.62
N PRO A 513 31.03 -26.73 -14.94
CA PRO A 513 31.47 -26.55 -16.32
C PRO A 513 31.56 -27.92 -16.99
N ARG A 514 30.96 -28.04 -18.19
CA ARG A 514 30.94 -29.30 -18.95
C ARG A 514 32.36 -29.80 -19.13
N ARG A 515 32.77 -30.77 -18.32
CA ARG A 515 33.95 -31.59 -18.61
C ARG A 515 33.59 -32.41 -19.85
N HIS A 516 34.37 -32.24 -20.92
CA HIS A 516 34.33 -33.15 -22.06
C HIS A 516 34.52 -34.58 -21.55
N LYS A 517 33.49 -35.42 -21.70
CA LYS A 517 33.60 -36.86 -21.46
C LYS A 517 34.35 -37.48 -22.63
N PRO A 518 35.39 -38.29 -22.41
CA PRO A 518 35.94 -39.18 -23.43
C PRO A 518 34.90 -40.24 -23.81
N SER A 519 34.90 -40.64 -25.07
CA SER A 519 34.00 -41.63 -25.67
C SER A 519 34.06 -42.99 -24.94
N PRO A 520 32.92 -43.71 -24.78
CA PRO A 520 32.92 -45.01 -24.12
C PRO A 520 33.30 -46.17 -25.08
N PRO A 521 33.93 -47.25 -24.59
CA PRO A 521 34.14 -48.48 -25.36
C PRO A 521 32.88 -49.36 -25.40
N PRO A 522 32.77 -50.31 -26.35
CA PRO A 522 31.56 -51.11 -26.57
C PRO A 522 31.41 -52.27 -25.56
N PRO A 523 30.18 -52.79 -25.35
CA PRO A 523 29.89 -53.79 -24.32
C PRO A 523 29.84 -55.24 -24.85
N PRO A 524 30.08 -56.24 -23.98
CA PRO A 524 29.56 -57.61 -24.12
C PRO A 524 28.54 -57.98 -23.01
N PRO A 525 27.85 -59.13 -23.10
CA PRO A 525 26.40 -59.19 -22.85
C PRO A 525 25.92 -59.86 -21.54
N SER A 526 24.66 -59.51 -21.24
CA SER A 526 23.57 -60.09 -20.43
C SER A 526 23.80 -61.30 -19.50
N GLY A 527 23.36 -61.12 -18.25
CA GLY A 527 23.01 -62.19 -17.31
C GLY A 527 21.96 -61.74 -16.29
N THR A 528 20.85 -62.48 -16.22
CA THR A 528 19.66 -62.34 -15.36
C THR A 528 19.90 -62.78 -13.91
N SER A 529 19.26 -62.14 -12.91
CA SER A 529 18.28 -62.81 -12.01
C SER A 529 17.76 -61.89 -10.89
N THR A 530 16.48 -62.08 -10.60
CA THR A 530 15.60 -61.55 -9.54
C THR A 530 15.95 -61.98 -8.11
N ALA A 531 15.62 -61.15 -7.11
CA ALA A 531 14.86 -61.56 -5.91
C ALA A 531 14.48 -60.39 -4.98
N SER A 532 13.27 -60.48 -4.45
CA SER A 532 12.58 -59.59 -3.51
C SER A 532 12.76 -60.05 -2.06
N ALA A 533 12.75 -59.12 -1.09
CA ALA A 533 12.26 -59.40 0.26
C ALA A 533 11.83 -58.10 0.96
N ALA A 534 10.71 -58.17 1.67
CA ALA A 534 10.02 -57.07 2.35
C ALA A 534 9.89 -57.34 3.87
N ARG A 535 9.44 -56.28 4.58
CA ARG A 535 8.92 -56.19 5.97
C ARG A 535 9.99 -56.03 7.06
N PHE A 536 9.76 -55.36 8.20
CA PHE A 536 8.55 -55.02 8.96
C PHE A 536 8.70 -53.67 9.69
N SER A 537 7.56 -53.04 9.98
CA SER A 537 7.35 -51.85 10.81
C SER A 537 7.11 -52.24 12.28
N THR A 538 7.54 -51.40 13.23
CA THR A 538 6.88 -51.25 14.53
C THR A 538 6.93 -49.80 15.00
N THR A 539 5.77 -49.30 15.43
CA THR A 539 5.50 -47.96 15.96
C THR A 539 5.44 -48.02 17.49
N ARG A 540 5.90 -46.97 18.19
CA ARG A 540 5.44 -46.62 19.54
C ARG A 540 5.34 -45.10 19.72
N LEU A 541 4.15 -44.68 20.18
CA LEU A 541 3.73 -43.41 20.80
C LEU A 541 4.39 -43.26 22.19
N ALA A 542 4.49 -42.13 22.92
CA ALA A 542 4.28 -40.68 22.76
C ALA A 542 4.73 -39.99 24.09
N VAL A 543 4.72 -38.65 24.09
CA VAL A 543 4.55 -37.68 25.21
C VAL A 543 5.77 -36.85 25.68
N GLU A 544 5.64 -35.55 25.35
CA GLU A 544 6.09 -34.25 25.91
C GLU A 544 7.21 -34.12 26.97
N SER A 545 8.18 -33.25 26.67
CA SER A 545 8.47 -32.04 27.47
C SER A 545 9.15 -31.00 26.57
N THR A 546 8.62 -29.78 26.52
CA THR A 546 9.16 -28.63 25.79
C THR A 546 10.04 -27.83 26.74
N ASP A 547 11.34 -28.05 26.68
CA ASP A 547 12.35 -27.09 27.12
C ASP A 547 13.01 -26.48 25.88
N TYR A 548 12.87 -25.17 25.72
CA TYR A 548 13.55 -24.40 24.67
C TYR A 548 15.05 -24.39 24.96
N ASN A 549 15.76 -25.37 24.41
CA ASN A 549 17.22 -25.43 24.46
C ASN A 549 17.80 -24.84 23.16
N LEU A 550 18.77 -23.92 23.32
CA LEU A 550 19.54 -23.26 22.25
C LEU A 550 20.46 -24.22 21.45
N ASP A 551 20.34 -25.53 21.70
CA ASP A 551 21.13 -26.60 21.06
C ASP A 551 20.50 -27.20 19.79
N SER A 552 19.34 -26.70 19.32
CA SER A 552 18.76 -27.17 18.05
C SER A 552 19.40 -26.55 16.80
N ILE A 553 20.62 -26.01 16.90
CA ILE A 553 21.48 -25.73 15.75
C ILE A 553 21.92 -27.08 15.18
N GLY A 554 21.05 -27.66 14.36
CA GLY A 554 21.35 -28.83 13.57
C GLY A 554 22.64 -28.59 12.79
N ARG A 555 23.61 -29.48 13.00
CA ARG A 555 24.88 -29.58 12.27
C ARG A 555 24.71 -29.14 10.82
N PHE A 556 25.31 -28.00 10.48
CA PHE A 556 25.50 -27.51 9.12
C PHE A 556 26.45 -28.44 8.35
N ASN A 557 26.02 -29.67 8.06
CA ASN A 557 26.79 -30.60 7.26
C ASN A 557 26.66 -30.19 5.77
N ASN A 558 27.79 -29.79 5.18
CA ASN A 558 28.01 -29.39 3.78
C ASN A 558 27.57 -27.97 3.37
N ILE A 559 27.92 -26.97 4.19
CA ILE A 559 28.35 -25.68 3.63
C ILE A 559 29.68 -25.92 2.92
N THR A 560 29.80 -25.59 1.64
CA THR A 560 31.13 -25.38 1.04
C THR A 560 31.70 -24.23 1.85
N LEU A 561 32.60 -24.54 2.79
CA LEU A 561 33.13 -23.58 3.76
C LEU A 561 33.65 -22.37 2.98
N SER A 562 32.86 -21.29 2.97
CA SER A 562 33.36 -19.97 2.68
C SER A 562 34.48 -19.72 3.71
N PRO A 563 35.58 -19.03 3.36
CA PRO A 563 36.67 -18.69 4.30
C PRO A 563 36.17 -18.10 5.63
N CYS A 564 34.96 -17.55 5.61
CA CYS A 564 34.18 -17.03 6.71
C CYS A 564 33.88 -17.95 7.90
N LEU A 565 33.74 -19.27 7.71
CA LEU A 565 33.39 -20.18 8.81
C LEU A 565 34.61 -20.75 9.55
N THR A 566 35.81 -20.47 9.04
CA THR A 566 37.08 -20.88 9.67
C THR A 566 37.60 -19.87 10.69
N SER A 567 37.06 -18.65 10.76
CA SER A 567 37.51 -17.59 11.69
C SER A 567 36.58 -17.33 12.88
N GLN A 568 35.45 -18.04 12.97
CA GLN A 568 34.48 -17.94 14.07
C GLN A 568 34.33 -19.25 14.88
N LEU A 569 35.29 -20.17 14.75
CA LEU A 569 35.42 -21.37 15.57
C LEU A 569 36.68 -21.31 16.44
#